data_AF-A0A1D2R2S5-F1
#
_entry.id   AF-A0A1D2R2S5-F1
#
_cell.length_a   1.000
_cell.length_b   1.000
_cell.length_c   1.000
_cell.angle_alpha   90.00
_cell.angle_beta   90.00
_cell.angle_gamma   90.00
#
_symmetry.space_group_name_H-M   'P 1'
#
loop_
_entity.id
_entity.type
_entity.pdbx_description
1 polymer ?
#
loop_
_entity_poly.entity_id
_entity_poly.type
_entity_poly.pdbx_seq_one_letter_code
_entity_poly.pdbx_strand_id
1 'polypeptide(L)'
;MIYIDTSVIVNSFFTDEKGTESSKKLMEKIRDGKFTVCTSEFTILEIASGISRRSGDPDLVNEFIEELRAYPNLRIVPISKLLFDRAFEIAT
;
A
#
# COMPACT_ATOMS: atom_id res chain seq x y z
N MET A 1 14.68 -0.23 6.44
CA MET A 1 13.45 0.40 5.93
C MET A 1 13.05 -0.36 4.69
N ILE A 2 11.78 -0.76 4.58
CA ILE A 2 11.26 -1.54 3.44
C ILE A 2 10.28 -0.65 2.68
N TYR A 3 10.40 -0.59 1.35
CA TYR A 3 9.33 -0.02 0.53
C TYR A 3 8.27 -1.09 0.28
N ILE A 4 7.01 -0.78 0.58
CA ILE A 4 5.89 -1.68 0.32
C ILE A 4 5.12 -1.23 -0.91
N ASP A 5 5.01 -2.16 -1.86
CA ASP A 5 4.29 -1.98 -3.11
C ASP A 5 2.78 -2.26 -2.94
N THR A 6 1.99 -1.68 -3.84
CA THR A 6 0.53 -1.86 -3.93
C THR A 6 0.14 -3.34 -3.93
N SER A 7 0.85 -4.16 -4.70
CA SER A 7 0.52 -5.58 -4.88
C SER A 7 0.48 -6.35 -3.56
N VAL A 8 1.43 -6.08 -2.65
CA VAL A 8 1.50 -6.74 -1.33
C VAL A 8 0.31 -6.32 -0.47
N ILE A 9 -0.03 -5.03 -0.47
CA ILE A 9 -1.12 -4.51 0.36
C ILE A 9 -2.46 -5.05 -0.14
N VAL A 10 -2.73 -4.95 -1.44
CA VAL A 10 -3.96 -5.45 -2.06
C VAL A 10 -4.09 -6.97 -1.88
N ASN A 11 -3.00 -7.73 -2.02
CA ASN A 11 -3.02 -9.19 -1.83
C ASN A 11 -3.16 -9.61 -0.37
N SER A 12 -2.81 -8.75 0.59
CA SER A 12 -3.12 -9.01 2.00
C SER A 12 -4.62 -8.88 2.30
N PHE A 13 -5.31 -8.05 1.51
CA PHE A 13 -6.73 -7.74 1.68
C PHE A 13 -7.63 -8.81 1.03
N PHE A 14 -7.35 -9.20 -0.22
CA PHE A 14 -8.13 -10.22 -0.92
C PHE A 14 -7.61 -11.64 -0.66
N THR A 15 -8.51 -12.61 -0.50
CA THR A 15 -8.12 -13.98 -0.10
C THR A 15 -7.72 -14.91 -1.24
N ASP A 16 -7.88 -14.48 -2.48
CA ASP A 16 -8.09 -15.42 -3.60
C ASP A 16 -6.85 -15.56 -4.49
N GLU A 17 -5.75 -14.88 -4.14
CA GLU A 17 -4.54 -14.83 -4.96
C GLU A 17 -3.38 -15.68 -4.45
N LYS A 18 -2.50 -16.07 -5.38
CA LYS A 18 -1.21 -16.65 -5.05
C LYS A 18 -0.36 -15.60 -4.33
N GLY A 19 0.04 -15.89 -3.10
CA GLY A 19 0.85 -14.98 -2.28
C GLY A 19 0.07 -14.20 -1.22
N THR A 20 -1.25 -14.38 -1.12
CA THR A 20 -2.09 -13.83 -0.05
C THR A 20 -1.52 -14.13 1.33
N GLU A 21 -1.20 -15.38 1.61
CA GLU A 21 -0.73 -15.82 2.93
C GLU A 21 0.59 -15.13 3.35
N SER A 22 1.52 -15.01 2.40
CA SER A 22 2.79 -14.30 2.63
C SER A 22 2.57 -12.81 2.83
N SER A 23 1.67 -12.21 2.06
CA SER A 23 1.34 -10.79 2.12
C SER A 23 0.65 -10.44 3.44
N LYS A 24 -0.30 -11.27 3.90
CA LYS A 24 -0.94 -11.16 5.21
C LYS A 24 0.07 -11.22 6.35
N LYS A 25 0.94 -12.24 6.36
CA LYS A 25 1.99 -12.38 7.38
C LYS A 25 2.95 -11.20 7.41
N LEU A 26 3.27 -10.63 6.26
CA LEU A 26 4.09 -9.42 6.19
C LEU A 26 3.33 -8.22 6.78
N MET A 27 2.08 -7.99 6.34
CA MET A 27 1.26 -6.87 6.82
C MET A 27 0.97 -6.94 8.31
N GLU A 28 0.77 -8.13 8.89
CA GLU A 28 0.65 -8.33 10.34
C GLU A 28 1.91 -7.85 11.07
N LYS A 29 3.10 -8.22 10.59
CA LYS A 29 4.36 -7.75 11.19
C LYS A 29 4.53 -6.23 11.09
N ILE A 30 4.04 -5.63 10.00
CA ILE A 30 4.09 -4.17 9.79
C ILE A 30 3.11 -3.48 10.76
N ARG A 31 1.89 -3.99 10.87
CA ARG A 31 0.86 -3.52 11.81
C ARG A 31 1.35 -3.59 13.26
N ASP A 32 2.02 -4.69 13.62
CA ASP A 32 2.64 -4.88 14.94
C ASP A 32 3.87 -3.97 15.18
N GLY A 33 4.24 -3.14 14.21
CA GLY A 33 5.38 -2.22 14.31
C GLY A 33 6.75 -2.89 14.25
N LYS A 34 6.84 -4.17 13.85
CA LYS A 34 8.12 -4.91 13.78
C LYS A 34 9.04 -4.42 12.65
N PHE A 35 8.50 -3.70 11.67
CA PHE A 35 9.25 -3.13 10.55
C PHE A 35 8.99 -1.63 10.40
N THR A 36 10.04 -0.89 10.06
CA THR A 36 9.91 0.48 9.52
C THR A 36 9.68 0.39 8.02
N VAL A 37 8.52 0.86 7.58
CA VAL A 37 8.04 0.71 6.21
C VAL A 37 7.69 2.06 5.61
N CYS A 38 7.92 2.22 4.31
CA CYS A 38 7.39 3.34 3.55
C CYS A 38 6.65 2.88 2.31
N THR A 39 5.73 3.72 1.84
CA THR A 39 5.08 3.62 0.54
C THR A 39 4.90 5.03 -0.03
N SER A 40 4.27 5.17 -1.20
CA SER A 40 4.04 6.48 -1.81
C SER A 40 2.55 6.88 -1.82
N GLU A 41 2.28 8.17 -2.01
CA GLU A 41 0.91 8.63 -2.32
C GLU A 41 0.35 7.99 -3.60
N PHE A 42 1.19 7.68 -4.59
CA PHE A 42 0.76 6.91 -5.78
C PHE A 42 0.26 5.52 -5.41
N THR A 43 0.95 4.82 -4.51
CA THR A 43 0.51 3.51 -4.02
C THR A 43 -0.86 3.58 -3.35
N ILE A 44 -1.17 4.66 -2.62
CA ILE A 44 -2.51 4.85 -2.04
C ILE A 44 -3.60 4.90 -3.11
N LEU A 45 -3.35 5.61 -4.23
CA LEU A 45 -4.28 5.67 -5.36
C LEU A 45 -4.47 4.31 -6.02
N GLU A 46 -3.39 3.54 -6.17
CA GLU A 46 -3.45 2.20 -6.74
C GLU A 46 -4.18 1.21 -5.84
N ILE A 47 -3.99 1.29 -4.51
CA ILE A 47 -4.74 0.50 -3.52
C ILE A 47 -6.22 0.81 -3.62
N ALA A 48 -6.59 2.09 -3.62
CA ALA A 48 -7.97 2.53 -3.74
C ALA A 48 -8.62 2.00 -5.02
N SER A 49 -7.92 2.13 -6.15
CA SER A 49 -8.35 1.57 -7.43
C SER A 49 -8.44 0.04 -7.42
N GLY A 50 -7.50 -0.65 -6.76
CA GLY A 50 -7.47 -2.10 -6.64
C GLY A 50 -8.64 -2.65 -5.82
N ILE A 51 -8.93 -2.01 -4.67
CA ILE A 51 -10.03 -2.40 -3.79
C ILE A 51 -11.38 -2.06 -4.43
N SER A 52 -11.55 -0.83 -4.93
CA SER A 52 -12.81 -0.37 -5.53
C SER A 52 -13.25 -1.25 -6.71
N ARG A 53 -12.33 -1.59 -7.62
CA ARG A 53 -12.63 -2.45 -8.78
C ARG A 53 -13.13 -3.85 -8.42
N ARG A 54 -12.72 -4.38 -7.26
CA ARG A 54 -13.01 -5.75 -6.83
C ARG A 54 -14.20 -5.85 -5.89
N SER A 55 -14.31 -4.90 -4.96
CA SER A 55 -15.38 -4.87 -3.96
C SER A 55 -16.67 -4.25 -4.50
N GLY A 56 -16.56 -3.27 -5.41
CA GLY A 56 -17.69 -2.42 -5.78
C GLY A 56 -18.16 -1.50 -4.66
N ASP A 57 -17.39 -1.38 -3.56
CA ASP A 57 -17.75 -0.68 -2.34
C ASP A 57 -16.77 0.48 -2.07
N PRO A 58 -17.18 1.74 -2.31
CA PRO A 58 -16.35 2.91 -2.02
C PRO A 58 -16.07 3.13 -0.54
N ASP A 59 -16.96 2.72 0.36
CA ASP A 59 -16.80 2.95 1.80
C ASP A 59 -15.67 2.07 2.37
N LEU A 60 -15.59 0.82 1.87
CA LEU A 60 -14.51 -0.11 2.18
C LEU A 60 -13.12 0.45 1.86
N VAL A 61 -12.99 1.25 0.79
CA VAL A 61 -11.72 1.89 0.42
C VAL A 61 -11.31 2.90 1.48
N ASN A 62 -12.24 3.74 1.95
CA ASN A 62 -11.96 4.76 2.95
C ASN A 62 -11.55 4.13 4.27
N GLU A 63 -12.31 3.12 4.73
CA GLU A 63 -11.99 2.37 5.96
C GLU A 63 -10.60 1.75 5.89
N PHE A 64 -10.26 1.10 4.77
CA PHE A 64 -8.97 0.47 4.59
C PHE A 64 -7.80 1.48 4.60
N ILE A 65 -7.96 2.62 3.93
CA ILE A 65 -6.91 3.65 3.90
C ILE A 65 -6.73 4.29 5.27
N GLU A 66 -7.80 4.52 6.03
CA GLU A 66 -7.70 5.04 7.41
C GLU A 66 -7.01 4.03 8.35
N GLU A 67 -7.33 2.74 8.25
CA GLU A 67 -6.62 1.69 9.01
C GLU A 67 -5.13 1.66 8.65
N LEU A 68 -4.80 1.71 7.35
CA LEU A 68 -3.42 1.69 6.89
C LEU A 68 -2.63 2.91 7.41
N ARG A 69 -3.25 4.10 7.45
CA ARG A 69 -2.66 5.33 8.00
C ARG A 69 -2.38 5.23 9.50
N ALA A 70 -3.13 4.40 10.23
CA ALA A 70 -2.95 4.19 11.66
C ALA A 70 -1.74 3.29 12.01
N TYR A 71 -1.07 2.69 11.03
CA TYR A 71 0.05 1.79 11.29
C TYR A 71 1.26 2.53 11.88
N PRO A 72 1.76 2.14 13.07
CA PRO A 72 2.67 2.98 13.88
C PRO A 72 4.05 3.22 13.24
N ASN A 73 4.44 2.44 12.23
CA ASN A 73 5.74 2.51 11.57
C ASN A 73 5.64 2.55 10.02
N LEU A 74 4.46 2.86 9.48
CA LEU A 74 4.27 3.05 8.04
C LEU A 74 4.32 4.55 7.71
N ARG A 75 5.21 4.92 6.78
CA ARG A 75 5.26 6.28 6.23
C ARG A 75 4.73 6.31 4.80
N ILE A 76 3.72 7.14 4.58
CA ILE A 76 3.28 7.48 3.22
C ILE A 76 4.11 8.68 2.76
N VAL A 77 4.95 8.47 1.76
CA VAL A 77 5.88 9.47 1.23
C VAL A 77 5.17 10.32 0.17
N PRO A 78 5.11 11.65 0.35
CA PRO A 78 4.51 12.53 -0.63
C PRO A 78 5.37 12.61 -1.89
N ILE A 79 4.71 12.67 -3.05
CA ILE A 79 5.41 12.72 -4.33
C ILE A 79 5.60 14.16 -4.76
N SER A 80 6.78 14.71 -4.45
CA SER A 80 7.17 16.03 -4.94
C SER A 80 7.41 16.01 -6.45
N LYS A 81 7.30 17.19 -7.08
CA LYS A 81 7.67 17.36 -8.49
C LYS A 81 9.08 16.88 -8.80
N LEU A 82 10.05 17.16 -7.93
CA LEU A 82 11.43 16.69 -8.10
C LEU A 82 11.51 15.16 -8.13
N LEU A 83 10.81 14.49 -7.21
CA LEU A 83 10.80 13.03 -7.16
C LEU A 83 10.13 12.43 -8.39
N PHE A 84 9.04 13.05 -8.85
CA PHE A 84 8.35 12.65 -10.08
C PHE A 84 9.25 12.79 -11.31
N ASP A 85 9.87 13.97 -11.50
CA ASP A 85 10.72 14.24 -12.67
C ASP A 85 11.91 13.25 -12.69
N ARG A 86 12.50 12.93 -11.54
CA ARG A 86 13.56 11.89 -11.42
C ARG A 86 13.06 10.48 -11.71
N ALA A 87 11.89 10.11 -11.21
CA ALA A 87 11.31 8.81 -11.49
C ALA A 87 11.01 8.65 -12.99
N PHE A 88 10.56 9.73 -13.64
CA PHE A 88 10.32 9.77 -15.07
C PHE A 88 11.62 9.58 -15.87
N GLU A 89 12.68 10.31 -15.53
CA GLU A 89 14.02 10.14 -16.14
C GLU A 89 14.56 8.71 -16.03
N ILE A 90 14.29 8.02 -14.91
CA ILE A 90 14.71 6.62 -14.73
C ILE A 90 13.89 5.66 -15.58
N ALA A 91 12.61 5.97 -15.81
CA ALA A 91 11.68 5.11 -16.52
C ALA A 91 11.80 5.20 -18.06
N THR A 92 12.40 6.27 -18.58
CA THR A 92 12.58 6.54 -20.02
C THR A 92 14.03 6.40 -20.45
#